data_AF-A0A1T2L314-F1
#
_entry.id   AF-A0A1T2L314-F1
#
_cell.length_a   1.000
_cell.length_b   1.000
_cell.length_c   1.000
_cell.angle_alpha   90.00
_cell.angle_beta   90.00
_cell.angle_gamma   90.00
#
_symmetry.space_group_name_H-M   'P 1'
#
loop_
_entity.id
_entity.type
_entity.pdbx_description
1 polymer ?
#
loop_
_entity_poly.entity_id
_entity_poly.type
_entity_poly.pdbx_seq_one_letter_code
_entity_poly.pdbx_strand_id
1 'polypeptide(L)'
;MADESKQYRKLKKELGELQRLADDQKSHYVKSTQLLYEGLSRVYLWWRTAQKEDGLLEKLYSEYSIQFKQSTKQEIAFSPLLKYLWNNDGSLKVAKIDQYNRALNALHKEFILNRQYFRKNTLQKLISLISDKGGIIEMAGYRQISPDSIDEKKLATKPKIISKQSQQKIAEDHLQEGLSYFSDSLPVAKINTKDTLSRIDSGLSLAIIRKEANGYSVLSTIDDSNLINQAVEHSYRRTGNKIPYTLRLITEIIRTQTLPSQIGSLASSLVDECNYKPNKKPLKRKQLKRLLYIASEQLFILSANRSTCSVVTTVKPIKSIFKKKEKNDLTLAVVDRTYIENNLIHTNDFNFYTTDCKRYVCETIDEVASYKMKVENSITHDFRFIRFYHRTDFNNELSRKQAIVKQDSKFKPAYKVTLSPFWVKEMENNFLIRWVNGFGEKMKRAEHNVLKLTLGKTSIAVHFNKMNGKYDANEI
;
A
#
# COMPACT_ATOMS: atom_id res chain seq x y z
N MET A 1 -4.76 31.47 53.69
CA MET A 1 -4.28 31.00 52.37
C MET A 1 -5.37 30.11 51.80
N ALA A 2 -6.12 30.64 50.83
CA ALA A 2 -7.40 30.09 50.39
C ALA A 2 -7.23 28.80 49.58
N ASP A 3 -8.18 27.90 49.80
CA ASP A 3 -8.33 26.58 49.19
C ASP A 3 -8.28 26.67 47.64
N GLU A 4 -7.17 26.23 47.04
CA GLU A 4 -7.06 26.09 45.59
C GLU A 4 -8.16 25.14 45.10
N SER A 5 -9.15 25.67 44.39
CA SER A 5 -10.28 24.87 43.91
C SER A 5 -9.78 23.64 43.15
N LYS A 6 -10.43 22.49 43.36
CA LYS A 6 -10.15 21.23 42.66
C LYS A 6 -10.04 21.41 41.13
N GLN A 7 -10.77 22.38 40.58
CA GLN A 7 -10.72 22.78 39.18
C GLN A 7 -9.41 23.47 38.79
N TYR A 8 -8.88 24.37 39.63
CA TYR A 8 -7.59 25.03 39.41
C TYR A 8 -6.44 24.03 39.35
N ARG A 9 -6.37 23.07 40.30
CA ARG A 9 -5.33 22.03 40.31
C ARG A 9 -5.40 21.12 39.08
N LYS A 10 -6.62 20.78 38.63
CA LYS A 10 -6.84 20.02 37.39
C LYS A 10 -6.36 20.79 36.15
N LEU A 11 -6.76 22.06 36.01
CA LEU A 11 -6.35 22.91 34.88
C LEU A 11 -4.83 23.17 34.87
N LYS A 12 -4.20 23.32 36.03
CA LYS A 12 -2.75 23.48 36.16
C LYS A 12 -2.00 22.23 35.68
N LYS A 13 -2.51 21.03 35.98
CA LYS A 13 -1.96 19.77 35.47
C LYS A 13 -2.15 19.66 33.95
N GLU A 14 -3.35 19.92 33.44
CA GLU A 14 -3.64 19.91 32.00
C GLU A 14 -2.76 20.91 31.23
N LEU A 15 -2.51 22.10 31.79
CA LEU A 15 -1.61 23.09 31.21
C LEU A 15 -0.16 22.59 31.11
N GLY A 16 0.33 21.87 32.13
CA GLY A 16 1.65 21.23 32.09
C GLY A 16 1.75 20.13 31.03
N GLU A 17 0.67 19.37 30.81
CA GLU A 17 0.59 18.38 29.72
C GLU A 17 0.56 19.04 28.34
N LEU A 18 -0.16 20.16 28.18
CA LEU A 18 -0.17 20.95 26.94
C LEU A 18 1.20 21.58 26.63
N GLN A 19 1.91 22.07 27.64
CA GLN A 19 3.26 22.60 27.47
C GLN A 19 4.24 21.52 26.99
N ARG A 20 4.19 20.32 27.59
CA ARG A 20 5.00 19.18 27.14
C ARG A 20 4.65 18.77 25.71
N LEU A 21 3.36 18.69 25.39
CA LEU A 21 2.92 18.38 24.03
C LEU A 21 3.40 19.40 23.00
N ALA A 22 3.37 20.69 23.35
CA ALA A 22 3.86 21.76 22.49
C ALA A 22 5.38 21.69 22.29
N ASP A 23 6.15 21.39 23.35
CA ASP A 23 7.60 21.20 23.26
C ASP A 23 7.97 19.97 22.43
N ASP A 24 7.30 18.84 22.65
CA ASP A 24 7.47 17.61 21.87
C ASP A 24 7.15 17.84 20.39
N GLN A 25 6.02 18.49 20.09
CA GLN A 25 5.62 18.82 18.73
C GLN A 25 6.67 19.72 18.04
N LYS A 26 7.16 20.75 18.74
CA LYS A 26 8.21 21.65 18.24
C LYS A 26 9.51 20.88 18.00
N SER A 27 9.92 20.03 18.94
CA SER A 27 11.09 19.17 18.83
C SER A 27 11.01 18.23 17.63
N HIS A 28 9.86 17.56 17.44
CA HIS A 28 9.62 16.71 16.26
C HIS A 28 9.62 17.51 14.95
N TYR A 29 9.02 18.70 14.93
CA TYR A 29 9.03 19.58 13.76
C TYR A 29 10.45 20.01 13.40
N VAL A 30 11.25 20.43 14.38
CA VAL A 30 12.66 20.82 14.18
C VAL A 30 13.48 19.63 13.70
N LYS A 31 13.35 18.46 14.34
CA LYS A 31 14.05 17.23 13.93
C LYS A 31 13.67 16.79 12.51
N SER A 32 12.37 16.79 12.19
CA SER A 32 11.90 16.45 10.84
C SER A 32 12.42 17.42 9.78
N THR A 33 12.49 18.70 10.12
CA THR A 33 13.01 19.75 9.24
C THR A 33 14.52 19.59 9.03
N GLN A 34 15.28 19.36 10.10
CA GLN A 34 16.72 19.09 10.03
C GLN A 34 17.03 17.82 9.22
N LEU A 35 16.27 16.73 9.42
CA LEU A 35 16.43 15.50 8.64
C LEU A 35 16.16 15.74 7.14
N LEU A 36 15.20 16.59 6.81
CA LEU A 36 14.95 16.96 5.42
C LEU A 36 16.12 17.78 4.84
N TYR A 37 16.69 18.72 5.60
CA TYR A 37 17.84 19.53 5.17
C TYR A 37 19.09 18.67 4.99
N GLU A 38 19.33 17.74 5.92
CA GLU A 38 20.39 16.75 5.82
C GLU A 38 20.18 15.84 4.61
N GLY A 39 18.97 15.31 4.41
CA GLY A 39 18.63 14.46 3.28
C GLY A 39 18.90 15.14 1.94
N LEU A 40 18.42 16.37 1.75
CA LEU A 40 18.69 17.15 0.54
C LEU A 40 20.18 17.45 0.35
N SER A 41 20.88 17.83 1.44
CA SER A 41 22.33 18.10 1.38
C SER A 41 23.14 16.85 1.03
N ARG A 42 22.77 15.68 1.56
CA ARG A 42 23.41 14.40 1.20
C ARG A 42 23.14 14.02 -0.24
N VAL A 43 21.91 14.24 -0.74
CA VAL A 43 21.56 14.00 -2.14
C VAL A 43 22.36 14.89 -3.09
N TYR A 44 22.53 16.16 -2.74
CA TYR A 44 23.40 17.06 -3.48
C TYR A 44 24.85 16.56 -3.54
N LEU A 45 25.42 16.19 -2.39
CA LEU A 45 26.80 15.70 -2.31
C LEU A 45 26.99 14.38 -3.06
N TRP A 46 26.03 13.45 -2.92
CA TRP A 46 26.03 12.20 -3.68
C TRP A 46 26.00 12.46 -5.18
N TRP A 47 25.07 13.32 -5.65
CA TRP A 47 24.97 13.69 -7.06
C TRP A 47 26.27 14.30 -7.59
N ARG A 48 26.93 15.15 -6.80
CA ARG A 48 28.22 15.76 -7.16
C ARG A 48 29.36 14.76 -7.33
N THR A 49 29.33 13.67 -6.57
CA THR A 49 30.28 12.57 -6.74
C THR A 49 29.92 11.77 -7.97
N ALA A 50 28.64 11.39 -8.11
CA ALA A 50 28.15 10.58 -9.22
C ALA A 50 28.32 11.25 -10.59
N GLN A 51 28.14 12.57 -10.69
CA GLN A 51 28.31 13.33 -11.94
C GLN A 51 29.76 13.34 -12.47
N LYS A 52 30.76 13.04 -11.62
CA LYS A 52 32.17 12.98 -12.06
C LYS A 52 32.48 11.71 -12.83
N GLU A 53 31.67 10.66 -12.66
CA GLU A 53 31.79 9.43 -13.41
C GLU A 53 30.93 9.53 -14.66
N ASP A 54 31.58 9.57 -15.82
CA ASP A 54 30.92 9.76 -17.10
C ASP A 54 29.91 8.65 -17.37
N GLY A 55 28.66 9.03 -17.70
CA GLY A 55 27.55 8.12 -17.97
C GLY A 55 26.94 7.37 -16.76
N LEU A 56 27.44 7.57 -15.52
CA LEU A 56 26.93 6.84 -14.34
C LEU A 56 25.47 7.19 -14.02
N LEU A 57 25.12 8.47 -14.06
CA LEU A 57 23.75 8.93 -13.75
C LEU A 57 22.75 8.42 -14.78
N GLU A 58 23.11 8.47 -16.06
CA GLU A 58 22.31 7.95 -17.17
C GLU A 58 22.11 6.44 -17.03
N LYS A 59 23.17 5.70 -16.69
CA LYS A 59 23.10 4.26 -16.42
C LYS A 59 22.16 3.95 -15.26
N LEU A 60 22.32 4.62 -14.12
CA LEU A 60 21.46 4.41 -12.95
C LEU A 60 20.01 4.79 -13.23
N TYR A 61 19.76 5.92 -13.89
CA TYR A 61 18.39 6.31 -14.23
C TYR A 61 17.74 5.34 -15.23
N SER A 62 18.51 4.76 -16.15
CA SER A 62 18.04 3.69 -17.04
C SER A 62 17.74 2.40 -16.28
N GLU A 63 18.66 1.97 -15.41
CA GLU A 63 18.56 0.76 -14.58
C GLU A 63 17.31 0.79 -13.68
N TYR A 64 17.05 1.93 -13.03
CA TYR A 64 15.89 2.12 -12.15
C TYR A 64 14.64 2.66 -12.89
N SER A 65 14.64 2.69 -14.23
CA SER A 65 13.51 3.19 -15.04
C SER A 65 13.01 4.60 -14.65
N ILE A 66 13.93 5.48 -14.27
CA ILE A 66 13.66 6.86 -13.83
C ILE A 66 13.60 7.77 -15.06
N GLN A 67 12.41 8.27 -15.40
CA GLN A 67 12.26 9.24 -16.50
C GLN A 67 12.60 10.68 -16.11
N PHE A 68 13.27 11.38 -17.02
CA PHE A 68 13.43 12.83 -16.99
C PHE A 68 13.45 13.43 -18.39
N LYS A 69 12.96 14.66 -18.53
CA LYS A 69 13.34 15.52 -19.66
C LYS A 69 14.70 16.12 -19.33
N GLN A 70 15.65 16.06 -20.25
CA GLN A 70 16.87 16.84 -20.13
C GLN A 70 16.47 18.32 -20.01
N SER A 71 17.08 19.02 -19.05
CA SER A 71 16.80 20.42 -18.79
C SER A 71 17.18 21.26 -20.01
N THR A 72 16.22 21.99 -20.58
CA THR A 72 16.51 23.04 -21.56
C THR A 72 16.83 24.33 -20.78
N LYS A 73 18.10 24.76 -20.87
CA LYS A 73 18.75 25.93 -20.25
C LYS A 73 19.26 25.75 -18.81
N GLN A 74 20.59 25.84 -18.66
CA GLN A 74 21.43 26.26 -17.51
C GLN A 74 21.20 25.67 -16.09
N GLU A 75 20.13 24.92 -15.83
CA GLU A 75 19.85 24.33 -14.51
C GLU A 75 19.97 22.81 -14.49
N ILE A 76 20.47 22.25 -13.38
CA ILE A 76 20.64 20.81 -13.16
C ILE A 76 19.27 20.19 -12.87
N ALA A 77 18.98 19.08 -13.55
CA ALA A 77 17.76 18.30 -13.31
C ALA A 77 17.94 17.33 -12.13
N PHE A 78 17.77 17.80 -10.89
CA PHE A 78 17.75 16.94 -9.69
C PHE A 78 16.42 16.17 -9.53
N SER A 79 15.37 16.62 -10.20
CA SER A 79 14.02 16.05 -10.17
C SER A 79 13.95 14.51 -10.33
N PRO A 80 14.63 13.85 -11.28
CA PRO A 80 14.65 12.39 -11.38
C PRO A 80 15.09 11.69 -10.08
N LEU A 81 16.24 12.10 -9.53
CA LEU A 81 16.75 11.55 -8.27
C LEU A 81 15.80 11.81 -7.10
N LEU A 82 15.23 13.02 -7.02
CA LEU A 82 14.26 13.38 -5.98
C LEU A 82 12.97 12.55 -6.07
N LYS A 83 12.48 12.26 -7.28
CA LYS A 83 11.30 11.41 -7.48
C LYS A 83 11.56 9.97 -7.03
N TYR A 84 12.72 9.43 -7.37
CA TYR A 84 13.12 8.08 -6.95
C TYR A 84 13.19 7.97 -5.42
N LEU A 85 13.78 8.95 -4.74
CA LEU A 85 13.99 8.89 -3.29
C LEU A 85 12.74 9.24 -2.45
N TRP A 86 11.94 10.23 -2.88
CA TRP A 86 10.85 10.78 -2.06
C TRP A 86 9.45 10.67 -2.68
N ASN A 87 9.32 10.23 -3.93
CA ASN A 87 8.01 10.15 -4.59
C ASN A 87 7.81 8.87 -5.40
N ASN A 88 8.44 7.76 -4.98
CA ASN A 88 8.39 6.54 -5.76
C ASN A 88 6.99 5.91 -5.79
N ASP A 89 6.21 6.15 -4.74
CA ASP A 89 4.82 5.72 -4.58
C ASP A 89 3.77 6.76 -5.03
N GLY A 90 4.22 7.90 -5.59
CA GLY A 90 3.36 9.00 -6.01
C GLY A 90 2.72 9.81 -4.85
N SER A 91 3.15 9.60 -3.60
CA SER A 91 2.55 10.26 -2.42
C SER A 91 2.96 11.73 -2.25
N LEU A 92 4.09 12.14 -2.82
CA LEU A 92 4.57 13.51 -2.77
C LEU A 92 3.93 14.34 -3.91
N LYS A 93 3.40 15.52 -3.56
CA LYS A 93 2.91 16.47 -4.56
C LYS A 93 4.04 16.88 -5.50
N VAL A 94 3.77 16.92 -6.80
CA VAL A 94 4.73 17.35 -7.84
C VAL A 94 5.36 18.71 -7.51
N ALA A 95 4.58 19.65 -6.96
CA ALA A 95 5.07 20.96 -6.52
C ALA A 95 6.17 20.89 -5.45
N LYS A 96 6.14 19.88 -4.55
CA LYS A 96 7.22 19.68 -3.57
C LYS A 96 8.50 19.17 -4.23
N ILE A 97 8.39 18.31 -5.23
CA ILE A 97 9.57 17.86 -6.00
C ILE A 97 10.21 19.04 -6.73
N ASP A 98 9.41 19.92 -7.37
CA ASP A 98 9.92 21.13 -8.04
C ASP A 98 10.62 22.06 -7.03
N GLN A 99 10.00 22.27 -5.88
CA GLN A 99 10.59 23.06 -4.80
C GLN A 99 11.95 22.50 -4.35
N TYR A 100 12.06 21.18 -4.15
CA TYR A 100 13.32 20.55 -3.77
C TYR A 100 14.36 20.68 -4.90
N ASN A 101 13.94 20.52 -6.16
CA ASN A 101 14.81 20.69 -7.32
C ASN A 101 15.40 22.11 -7.40
N ARG A 102 14.58 23.15 -7.17
CA ARG A 102 15.02 24.55 -7.13
C ARG A 102 15.98 24.82 -5.97
N ALA A 103 15.65 24.33 -4.77
CA ALA A 103 16.52 24.47 -3.61
C ALA A 103 17.90 23.82 -3.84
N LEU A 104 17.95 22.64 -4.47
CA LEU A 104 19.21 21.99 -4.82
C LEU A 104 20.02 22.77 -5.88
N ASN A 105 19.36 23.39 -6.87
CA ASN A 105 20.03 24.28 -7.82
C ASN A 105 20.57 25.54 -7.15
N ALA A 106 19.85 26.12 -6.20
CA ALA A 106 20.34 27.26 -5.41
C ALA A 106 21.54 26.86 -4.53
N LEU A 107 21.49 25.69 -3.89
CA LEU A 107 22.64 25.12 -3.16
C LEU A 107 23.84 24.92 -4.09
N HIS A 108 23.60 24.43 -5.31
CA HIS A 108 24.67 24.24 -6.28
C HIS A 108 25.36 25.54 -6.66
N LYS A 109 24.58 26.60 -6.94
CA LYS A 109 25.09 27.93 -7.25
C LYS A 109 25.95 28.47 -6.09
N GLU A 110 25.43 28.43 -4.87
CA GLU A 110 26.16 28.89 -3.67
C GLU A 110 27.44 28.09 -3.41
N PHE A 111 27.41 26.77 -3.62
CA PHE A 111 28.59 25.92 -3.48
C PHE A 111 29.69 26.32 -4.49
N ILE A 112 29.32 26.54 -5.76
CA ILE A 112 30.28 26.91 -6.80
C ILE A 112 30.88 28.29 -6.54
N LEU A 113 30.07 29.25 -6.11
CA LEU A 113 30.53 30.60 -5.79
C LEU A 113 31.45 30.61 -4.56
N ASN A 114 31.14 29.80 -3.55
CA ASN A 114 31.82 29.81 -2.25
C ASN A 114 32.63 28.53 -1.98
N ARG A 115 33.31 27.96 -2.99
CA ARG A 115 34.01 26.67 -2.89
C ARG A 115 34.96 26.54 -1.70
N GLN A 116 35.66 27.61 -1.33
CA GLN A 116 36.60 27.59 -0.20
C GLN A 116 35.89 27.39 1.14
N TYR A 117 34.73 28.01 1.33
CA TYR A 117 33.91 27.86 2.54
C TYR A 117 33.50 26.41 2.76
N PHE A 118 33.15 25.68 1.69
CA PHE A 118 32.67 24.31 1.76
C PHE A 118 33.76 23.22 1.85
N ARG A 119 35.05 23.57 1.94
CA ARG A 119 36.17 22.60 1.95
C ARG A 119 36.18 21.65 3.16
N LYS A 120 35.72 22.10 4.33
CA LYS A 120 35.66 21.33 5.58
C LYS A 120 34.25 21.36 6.14
N ASN A 121 33.80 20.24 6.73
CA ASN A 121 32.44 20.08 7.29
C ASN A 121 31.34 20.42 6.29
N THR A 122 31.53 19.96 5.05
CA THR A 122 30.71 20.33 3.89
C THR A 122 29.22 20.07 4.12
N LEU A 123 28.86 18.89 4.62
CA LEU A 123 27.48 18.52 4.88
C LEU A 123 26.81 19.49 5.87
N GLN A 124 27.48 19.76 7.00
CA GLN A 124 26.97 20.61 8.06
C GLN A 124 26.82 22.06 7.59
N LYS A 125 27.78 22.56 6.80
CA LYS A 125 27.70 23.89 6.19
C LYS A 125 26.56 24.00 5.17
N LEU A 126 26.24 22.95 4.44
CA LEU A 126 25.08 22.92 3.54
C LEU A 126 23.76 22.91 4.32
N ILE A 127 23.69 22.13 5.40
CA ILE A 127 22.52 22.11 6.30
C ILE A 127 22.31 23.51 6.90
N SER A 128 23.38 24.13 7.42
CA SER A 128 23.34 25.50 7.95
C SER A 128 22.91 26.50 6.88
N LEU A 129 23.44 26.42 5.66
CA LEU A 129 23.04 27.32 4.57
C LEU A 129 21.53 27.26 4.28
N ILE A 130 20.93 26.06 4.24
CA ILE A 130 19.48 25.92 4.06
C ILE A 130 18.74 26.59 5.22
N SER A 131 19.20 26.37 6.45
CA SER A 131 18.61 26.95 7.66
C SER A 131 18.71 28.49 7.66
N ASP A 132 19.90 29.03 7.39
CA ASP A 132 20.22 30.45 7.46
C ASP A 132 19.50 31.27 6.39
N LYS A 133 19.19 30.65 5.24
CA LYS A 133 18.39 31.25 4.16
C LYS A 133 16.88 31.24 4.45
N GLY A 134 16.42 30.72 5.59
CA GLY A 134 14.99 30.65 5.94
C GLY A 134 14.30 29.35 5.52
N GLY A 135 15.08 28.30 5.24
CA GLY A 135 14.59 26.97 4.89
C GLY A 135 14.39 26.74 3.39
N ILE A 136 13.81 25.58 3.03
CA ILE A 136 13.71 25.12 1.64
C ILE A 136 12.85 26.03 0.75
N ILE A 137 11.77 26.61 1.31
CA ILE A 137 10.84 27.46 0.55
C ILE A 137 11.59 28.70 0.04
N GLU A 138 12.28 29.38 0.95
CA GLU A 138 13.09 30.57 0.66
C GLU A 138 14.32 30.22 -0.19
N MET A 139 14.98 29.10 0.10
CA MET A 139 16.08 28.58 -0.72
C MET A 139 15.65 28.30 -2.17
N ALA A 140 14.40 27.88 -2.39
CA ALA A 140 13.81 27.65 -3.70
C ALA A 140 13.27 28.94 -4.37
N GLY A 141 13.27 30.08 -3.66
CA GLY A 141 12.84 31.39 -4.17
C GLY A 141 11.33 31.61 -4.21
N TYR A 142 10.54 30.82 -3.47
CA TYR A 142 9.10 31.09 -3.33
C TYR A 142 8.86 32.12 -2.22
N ARG A 143 8.21 33.26 -2.52
CA ARG A 143 7.67 34.15 -1.48
C ARG A 143 6.50 33.45 -0.76
N GLN A 144 6.41 33.62 0.56
CA GLN A 144 5.38 32.99 1.41
C GLN A 144 3.96 33.12 0.83
N ILE A 145 3.36 32.00 0.45
CA ILE A 145 1.91 31.87 0.27
C ILE A 145 1.39 31.21 1.55
N SER A 146 0.46 31.89 2.23
CA SER A 146 -0.12 31.48 3.50
C SER A 146 -0.77 30.09 3.48
N PRO A 147 -0.86 29.38 4.63
CA PRO A 147 -1.22 27.95 4.70
C PRO A 147 -2.69 27.60 4.37
N ASP A 148 -3.57 28.57 4.13
CA ASP A 148 -5.03 28.39 4.17
C ASP A 148 -5.70 28.00 2.84
N SER A 149 -4.95 27.63 1.80
CA SER A 149 -5.54 27.22 0.51
C SER A 149 -5.14 25.82 0.06
N ILE A 150 -5.29 24.81 0.94
CA ILE A 150 -5.25 23.41 0.51
C ILE A 150 -6.68 22.88 0.45
N ASP A 151 -7.35 23.21 -0.65
CA ASP A 151 -8.57 22.51 -1.05
C ASP A 151 -8.21 21.06 -1.44
N GLU A 152 -8.78 20.10 -0.73
CA GLU A 152 -8.71 18.66 -1.04
C GLU A 152 -9.55 18.35 -2.30
N LYS A 153 -9.12 18.84 -3.47
CA LYS A 153 -9.59 18.27 -4.74
C LYS A 153 -8.72 17.08 -5.11
N LYS A 154 -9.38 15.91 -5.17
CA LYS A 154 -8.85 14.63 -5.65
C LYS A 154 -8.00 14.82 -6.90
N LEU A 155 -6.67 14.70 -6.74
CA LEU A 155 -5.77 14.48 -7.87
C LEU A 155 -5.67 12.98 -8.06
N ALA A 156 -6.29 12.49 -9.14
CA ALA A 156 -5.94 11.20 -9.69
C ALA A 156 -4.44 11.23 -10.01
N THR A 157 -3.67 10.34 -9.38
CA THR A 157 -2.26 10.12 -9.67
C THR A 157 -2.17 9.77 -11.16
N LYS A 158 -1.64 10.67 -11.99
CA LYS A 158 -1.34 10.31 -13.38
C LYS A 158 -0.29 9.19 -13.32
N PRO A 159 -0.50 8.07 -14.04
CA PRO A 159 0.45 6.96 -14.03
C PRO A 159 1.84 7.45 -14.44
N LYS A 160 2.87 6.86 -13.82
CA LYS A 160 4.29 7.03 -14.18
C LYS A 160 4.36 6.81 -15.70
N ILE A 161 4.65 7.86 -16.48
CA ILE A 161 4.97 7.66 -17.90
C ILE A 161 6.29 6.91 -17.87
N ILE A 162 6.33 5.70 -18.43
CA ILE A 162 7.53 4.87 -18.54
C ILE A 162 7.87 4.81 -20.02
N SER A 163 9.16 4.74 -20.37
CA SER A 163 9.55 4.78 -21.79
C SER A 163 9.10 3.47 -22.43
N LYS A 164 8.80 3.46 -23.73
CA LYS A 164 8.42 2.21 -24.40
C LYS A 164 9.47 1.12 -24.22
N GLN A 165 10.76 1.50 -24.26
CA GLN A 165 11.88 0.58 -24.04
C GLN A 165 11.93 0.04 -22.60
N SER A 166 11.76 0.89 -21.58
CA SER A 166 11.71 0.43 -20.19
C SER A 166 10.47 -0.41 -19.91
N GLN A 167 9.33 -0.10 -20.54
CA GLN A 167 8.12 -0.93 -20.46
C GLN A 167 8.32 -2.31 -21.09
N GLN A 168 9.00 -2.36 -22.24
CA GLN A 168 9.37 -3.62 -22.90
C GLN A 168 10.31 -4.44 -22.01
N LYS A 169 11.36 -3.83 -21.48
CA LYS A 169 12.29 -4.50 -20.56
C LYS A 169 11.58 -5.05 -19.32
N ILE A 170 10.72 -4.26 -18.67
CA ILE A 170 9.93 -4.72 -17.52
C ILE A 170 9.04 -5.91 -17.91
N ALA A 171 8.43 -5.89 -19.10
CA ALA A 171 7.61 -7.00 -19.58
C ALA A 171 8.45 -8.26 -19.87
N GLU A 172 9.64 -8.10 -20.44
CA GLU A 172 10.60 -9.19 -20.67
C GLU A 172 11.06 -9.81 -19.34
N ASP A 173 11.45 -8.98 -18.36
CA ASP A 173 11.87 -9.43 -17.04
C ASP A 173 10.73 -10.16 -16.30
N HIS A 174 9.49 -9.65 -16.40
CA HIS A 174 8.30 -10.33 -15.88
C HIS A 174 8.06 -11.71 -16.50
N LEU A 175 8.24 -11.81 -17.82
CA LEU A 175 8.07 -13.07 -18.54
C LEU A 175 9.15 -14.08 -18.15
N GLN A 176 10.42 -13.66 -18.04
CA GLN A 176 11.52 -14.53 -17.65
C GLN A 176 11.31 -15.16 -16.27
N GLU A 177 10.89 -14.37 -15.28
CA GLU A 177 10.53 -14.88 -13.97
C GLU A 177 9.37 -15.88 -14.01
N GLY A 178 8.36 -15.62 -14.85
CA GLY A 178 7.23 -16.54 -15.06
C GLY A 178 7.66 -17.87 -15.68
N LEU A 179 8.47 -17.82 -16.74
CA LEU A 179 8.99 -19.02 -17.41
C LEU A 179 9.85 -19.86 -16.45
N SER A 180 10.77 -19.22 -15.72
CA SER A 180 11.59 -19.89 -14.70
C SER A 180 10.74 -20.49 -13.57
N TYR A 181 9.65 -19.83 -13.18
CA TYR A 181 8.75 -20.40 -12.17
C TYR A 181 8.04 -21.65 -12.66
N PHE A 182 7.50 -21.63 -13.88
CA PHE A 182 6.69 -22.74 -14.39
C PHE A 182 7.52 -23.96 -14.81
N SER A 183 8.81 -23.79 -15.16
CA SER A 183 9.71 -24.92 -15.42
C SER A 183 9.83 -25.86 -14.23
N ASP A 184 9.80 -25.32 -13.01
CA ASP A 184 10.05 -26.06 -11.77
C ASP A 184 8.76 -26.29 -10.95
N SER A 185 7.62 -25.79 -11.44
CA SER A 185 6.36 -25.83 -10.70
C SER A 185 5.74 -27.22 -10.69
N LEU A 186 5.14 -27.59 -9.54
CA LEU A 186 4.36 -28.83 -9.46
C LEU A 186 3.05 -28.68 -10.24
N PRO A 187 2.68 -29.66 -11.07
CA PRO A 187 1.45 -29.61 -11.83
C PRO A 187 0.23 -29.68 -10.91
N VAL A 188 -0.77 -28.84 -11.18
CA VAL A 188 -2.06 -28.87 -10.46
C VAL A 188 -2.86 -30.13 -10.83
N ALA A 189 -2.72 -30.59 -12.08
CA ALA A 189 -3.29 -31.83 -12.58
C ALA A 189 -2.39 -32.39 -13.70
N LYS A 190 -2.44 -33.71 -13.90
CA LYS A 190 -1.74 -34.40 -15.00
C LYS A 190 -2.77 -34.86 -16.03
N ILE A 191 -2.44 -34.71 -17.31
CA ILE A 191 -3.24 -35.18 -18.44
C ILE A 191 -2.45 -36.29 -19.12
N ASN A 192 -3.06 -37.45 -19.28
CA ASN A 192 -2.51 -38.54 -20.08
C ASN A 192 -3.23 -38.55 -21.42
N THR A 193 -2.49 -38.30 -22.50
CA THR A 193 -3.01 -38.36 -23.87
C THR A 193 -2.05 -39.16 -24.75
N LYS A 194 -2.58 -39.80 -25.80
CA LYS A 194 -1.78 -40.44 -26.84
C LYS A 194 -1.39 -39.44 -27.94
N ASP A 195 -2.08 -38.30 -28.00
CA ASP A 195 -1.84 -37.26 -29.00
C ASP A 195 -0.67 -36.37 -28.59
N THR A 196 0.15 -35.98 -29.56
CA THR A 196 1.18 -34.97 -29.35
C THR A 196 0.53 -33.60 -29.21
N LEU A 197 0.80 -32.90 -28.11
CA LEU A 197 0.33 -31.53 -27.89
C LEU A 197 1.33 -30.53 -28.47
N SER A 198 0.82 -29.56 -29.24
CA SER A 198 1.63 -28.44 -29.75
C SER A 198 2.15 -27.59 -28.60
N ARG A 199 3.39 -27.11 -28.72
CA ARG A 199 4.09 -26.35 -27.67
C ARG A 199 5.10 -25.39 -28.27
N ILE A 200 5.42 -24.35 -27.51
CA ILE A 200 6.54 -23.44 -27.83
C ILE A 200 7.86 -24.01 -27.32
N ASP A 201 8.97 -23.36 -27.67
CA ASP A 201 10.34 -23.79 -27.33
C ASP A 201 10.57 -23.96 -25.81
N SER A 202 9.86 -23.19 -24.98
CA SER A 202 9.92 -23.33 -23.51
C SER A 202 9.17 -24.55 -22.97
N GLY A 203 8.58 -25.37 -23.84
CA GLY A 203 7.84 -26.58 -23.48
C GLY A 203 6.40 -26.33 -23.02
N LEU A 204 5.92 -25.08 -23.09
CA LEU A 204 4.58 -24.69 -22.65
C LEU A 204 3.55 -24.68 -23.79
N SER A 205 2.28 -24.83 -23.42
CA SER A 205 1.14 -24.83 -24.33
C SER A 205 -0.09 -24.24 -23.65
N LEU A 206 -0.99 -23.61 -24.41
CA LEU A 206 -2.26 -23.12 -23.91
C LEU A 206 -3.39 -24.05 -24.35
N ALA A 207 -4.18 -24.58 -23.41
CA ALA A 207 -5.26 -25.53 -23.70
C ALA A 207 -6.65 -24.91 -23.54
N ILE A 208 -7.55 -25.20 -24.48
CA ILE A 208 -8.98 -24.94 -24.31
C ILE A 208 -9.59 -26.15 -23.62
N ILE A 209 -10.21 -25.93 -22.45
CA ILE A 209 -10.77 -26.98 -21.61
C ILE A 209 -12.27 -26.73 -21.42
N ARG A 210 -13.08 -27.77 -21.60
CA ARG A 210 -14.52 -27.74 -21.34
C ARG A 210 -14.85 -28.53 -20.08
N LYS A 211 -15.69 -27.95 -19.20
CA LYS A 211 -16.28 -28.67 -18.07
C LYS A 211 -17.38 -29.59 -18.59
N GLU A 212 -17.32 -30.84 -18.18
CA GLU A 212 -18.29 -31.89 -18.46
C GLU A 212 -18.94 -32.37 -17.15
N ALA A 213 -19.99 -33.20 -17.24
CA ALA A 213 -20.65 -33.75 -16.05
C ALA A 213 -19.67 -34.50 -15.12
N ASN A 214 -18.71 -35.24 -15.69
CA ASN A 214 -17.78 -36.10 -14.95
C ASN A 214 -16.32 -35.60 -14.98
N GLY A 215 -16.08 -34.32 -15.28
CA GLY A 215 -14.72 -33.77 -15.26
C GLY A 215 -14.47 -32.71 -16.32
N TYR A 216 -13.32 -32.79 -16.99
CA TYR A 216 -12.89 -31.80 -17.96
C TYR A 216 -12.29 -32.48 -19.19
N SER A 217 -12.61 -31.99 -20.37
CA SER A 217 -12.03 -32.43 -21.65
C SER A 217 -11.15 -31.34 -22.24
N VAL A 218 -9.96 -31.70 -22.72
CA VAL A 218 -9.13 -30.81 -23.54
C VAL A 218 -9.68 -30.84 -24.96
N LEU A 219 -10.09 -29.68 -25.47
CA LEU A 219 -10.67 -29.54 -26.81
C LEU A 219 -9.61 -29.22 -27.87
N SER A 220 -8.61 -28.41 -27.51
CA SER A 220 -7.51 -28.03 -28.39
C SER A 220 -6.33 -27.47 -27.59
N THR A 221 -5.17 -27.42 -28.23
CA THR A 221 -3.97 -26.74 -27.74
C THR A 221 -3.50 -25.69 -28.74
N ILE A 222 -2.94 -24.60 -28.23
CA ILE A 222 -2.46 -23.44 -28.98
C ILE A 222 -0.97 -23.27 -28.65
N ASP A 223 -0.15 -23.08 -29.69
CA ASP A 223 1.30 -22.87 -29.65
C ASP A 223 1.73 -21.45 -30.05
N ASP A 224 0.81 -20.49 -29.99
CA ASP A 224 1.11 -19.07 -30.18
C ASP A 224 1.92 -18.53 -28.98
N SER A 225 3.19 -18.20 -29.23
CA SER A 225 4.11 -17.68 -28.22
C SER A 225 3.61 -16.41 -27.54
N ASN A 226 2.90 -15.51 -28.23
CA ASN A 226 2.40 -14.28 -27.61
C ASN A 226 1.29 -14.58 -26.61
N LEU A 227 0.34 -15.44 -26.96
CA LEU A 227 -0.75 -15.85 -26.07
C LEU A 227 -0.22 -16.64 -24.87
N ILE A 228 0.73 -17.55 -25.10
CA ILE A 228 1.35 -18.33 -24.02
C ILE A 228 2.14 -17.42 -23.08
N ASN A 229 2.96 -16.50 -23.59
CA ASN A 229 3.74 -15.57 -22.78
C ASN A 229 2.84 -14.68 -21.91
N GLN A 230 1.73 -14.16 -22.47
CA GLN A 230 0.75 -13.41 -21.69
C GLN A 230 0.08 -14.26 -20.60
N ALA A 231 -0.26 -15.51 -20.91
CA ALA A 231 -0.86 -16.43 -19.95
C ALA A 231 0.11 -16.79 -18.82
N VAL A 232 1.39 -17.00 -19.14
CA VAL A 232 2.48 -17.24 -18.18
C VAL A 232 2.63 -16.05 -17.25
N GLU A 233 2.78 -14.85 -17.79
CA GLU A 233 2.96 -13.62 -17.01
C GLU A 233 1.76 -13.39 -16.08
N HIS A 234 0.54 -13.47 -16.61
CA HIS A 234 -0.68 -13.27 -15.82
C HIS A 234 -0.84 -14.33 -14.73
N SER A 235 -0.48 -15.59 -15.00
CA SER A 235 -0.56 -16.68 -14.02
C SER A 235 0.54 -16.56 -12.95
N TYR A 236 1.75 -16.16 -13.33
CA TYR A 236 2.87 -15.96 -12.41
C TYR A 236 2.60 -14.81 -11.44
N ARG A 237 2.20 -13.63 -11.96
CA ARG A 237 1.85 -12.45 -11.15
C ARG A 237 0.96 -12.81 -9.97
N ARG A 238 -0.16 -13.49 -10.27
CA ARG A 238 -1.24 -13.84 -9.34
C ARG A 238 -0.87 -14.92 -8.33
N THR A 239 0.17 -15.68 -8.61
CA THR A 239 0.60 -16.75 -7.71
C THR A 239 1.23 -16.11 -6.47
N GLY A 240 0.86 -16.57 -5.27
CA GLY A 240 1.33 -15.99 -4.00
C GLY A 240 2.45 -16.81 -3.35
N ASN A 241 3.15 -17.65 -4.12
CA ASN A 241 4.04 -18.66 -3.56
C ASN A 241 5.47 -18.16 -3.33
N LYS A 242 5.94 -17.15 -4.07
CA LYS A 242 7.29 -16.59 -3.91
C LYS A 242 7.36 -15.43 -2.93
N ILE A 243 6.21 -14.81 -2.62
CA ILE A 243 6.16 -13.68 -1.69
C ILE A 243 6.62 -14.10 -0.27
N PRO A 244 7.52 -13.35 0.39
CA PRO A 244 7.99 -13.71 1.73
C PRO A 244 6.85 -13.79 2.75
N TYR A 245 6.99 -14.68 3.73
CA TYR A 245 5.91 -15.06 4.65
C TYR A 245 5.27 -13.86 5.38
N THR A 246 6.08 -12.92 5.84
CA THR A 246 5.61 -11.71 6.55
C THR A 246 4.68 -10.87 5.69
N LEU A 247 5.10 -10.58 4.46
CA LEU A 247 4.33 -9.81 3.50
C LEU A 247 3.11 -10.58 2.99
N ARG A 248 3.26 -11.90 2.76
CA ARG A 248 2.16 -12.79 2.38
C ARG A 248 1.05 -12.77 3.42
N LEU A 249 1.38 -12.97 4.69
CA LEU A 249 0.42 -12.97 5.79
C LEU A 249 -0.38 -11.66 5.84
N ILE A 250 0.30 -10.52 5.83
CA ILE A 250 -0.34 -9.20 5.88
C ILE A 250 -1.24 -8.98 4.66
N THR A 251 -0.75 -9.32 3.48
CA THR A 251 -1.47 -9.13 2.21
C THR A 251 -2.72 -10.01 2.13
N GLU A 252 -2.63 -11.28 2.54
CA GLU A 252 -3.77 -12.20 2.59
C GLU A 252 -4.84 -11.72 3.57
N ILE A 253 -4.45 -11.20 4.74
CA ILE A 253 -5.39 -10.62 5.70
C ILE A 253 -6.11 -9.42 5.08
N ILE A 254 -5.36 -8.46 4.52
CA ILE A 254 -5.92 -7.24 3.92
C ILE A 254 -6.89 -7.61 2.79
N ARG A 255 -6.51 -8.56 1.92
CA ARG A 255 -7.30 -9.03 0.77
C ARG A 255 -8.70 -9.51 1.15
N THR A 256 -8.90 -10.04 2.36
CA THR A 256 -10.25 -10.49 2.81
C THR A 256 -11.30 -9.38 2.85
N GLN A 257 -10.91 -8.11 2.93
CA GLN A 257 -11.82 -6.97 2.93
C GLN A 257 -11.46 -5.93 1.86
N THR A 258 -10.71 -6.33 0.83
CA THR A 258 -10.38 -5.48 -0.31
C THR A 258 -11.37 -5.73 -1.44
N LEU A 259 -11.93 -4.66 -2.00
CA LEU A 259 -12.78 -4.76 -3.19
C LEU A 259 -11.98 -5.26 -4.39
N PRO A 260 -12.57 -6.09 -5.28
CA PRO A 260 -11.95 -6.49 -6.54
C PRO A 260 -11.47 -5.28 -7.36
N SER A 261 -10.40 -5.45 -8.14
CA SER A 261 -9.77 -4.36 -8.88
C SER A 261 -10.74 -3.63 -9.82
N GLN A 262 -11.71 -4.34 -10.38
CA GLN A 262 -12.76 -3.80 -11.25
C GLN A 262 -13.58 -2.70 -10.57
N ILE A 263 -13.85 -2.86 -9.28
CA ILE A 263 -14.64 -1.91 -8.47
C ILE A 263 -13.80 -1.23 -7.38
N GLY A 264 -12.48 -1.37 -7.43
CA GLY A 264 -11.55 -0.84 -6.42
C GLY A 264 -11.61 0.68 -6.29
N SER A 265 -11.90 1.39 -7.38
CA SER A 265 -12.09 2.85 -7.40
C SER A 265 -13.25 3.33 -6.52
N LEU A 266 -14.23 2.46 -6.24
CA LEU A 266 -15.39 2.76 -5.40
C LEU A 266 -15.06 2.68 -3.90
N ALA A 267 -13.95 2.05 -3.51
CA ALA A 267 -13.60 1.78 -2.11
C ALA A 267 -13.75 3.02 -1.22
N SER A 268 -13.15 4.15 -1.59
CA SER A 268 -13.19 5.38 -0.80
C SER A 268 -14.61 5.95 -0.62
N SER A 269 -15.51 5.70 -1.58
CA SER A 269 -16.89 6.20 -1.53
C SER A 269 -17.88 5.26 -0.85
N LEU A 270 -17.51 4.00 -0.64
CA LEU A 270 -18.31 3.00 0.05
C LEU A 270 -17.93 2.87 1.53
N VAL A 271 -16.92 3.61 1.97
CA VAL A 271 -16.53 3.66 3.39
C VAL A 271 -17.55 4.48 4.16
N ASP A 272 -18.07 3.87 5.22
CA ASP A 272 -18.95 4.51 6.19
C ASP A 272 -18.29 5.73 6.85
N GLU A 273 -19.11 6.71 7.24
CA GLU A 273 -18.68 7.91 7.92
C GLU A 273 -19.27 7.96 9.34
N CYS A 274 -18.43 8.32 10.31
CA CYS A 274 -18.86 8.62 11.67
C CYS A 274 -18.80 10.12 11.94
N ASN A 275 -19.72 10.61 12.77
CA ASN A 275 -19.67 11.97 13.31
C ASN A 275 -18.66 12.04 14.45
N TYR A 276 -17.61 12.84 14.27
CA TYR A 276 -16.55 13.11 15.23
C TYR A 276 -16.73 14.52 15.81
N LYS A 277 -16.83 14.67 17.14
CA LYS A 277 -17.00 15.98 17.80
C LYS A 277 -15.83 16.26 18.77
N PRO A 278 -14.64 16.62 18.28
CA PRO A 278 -13.50 16.90 19.16
C PRO A 278 -13.72 18.16 20.00
N ASN A 279 -14.49 19.15 19.51
CA ASN A 279 -14.69 20.44 20.16
C ASN A 279 -16.10 20.99 19.87
N LYS A 280 -17.16 20.22 20.16
CA LYS A 280 -18.58 20.55 19.91
C LYS A 280 -18.99 20.82 18.44
N LYS A 281 -18.05 20.98 17.50
CA LYS A 281 -18.30 21.00 16.04
C LYS A 281 -18.24 19.57 15.47
N PRO A 282 -19.28 19.11 14.75
CA PRO A 282 -19.25 17.81 14.09
C PRO A 282 -18.34 17.84 12.86
N LEU A 283 -17.35 16.96 12.85
CA LEU A 283 -16.50 16.62 11.72
C LEU A 283 -16.90 15.23 11.24
N LYS A 284 -17.16 15.07 9.95
CA LYS A 284 -17.32 13.72 9.39
C LYS A 284 -15.93 13.07 9.23
N ARG A 285 -15.83 11.81 9.64
CA ARG A 285 -14.60 11.03 9.54
C ARG A 285 -14.92 9.66 8.97
N LYS A 286 -14.15 9.24 7.96
CA LYS A 286 -14.23 7.90 7.40
C LYS A 286 -13.85 6.83 8.41
N GLN A 287 -14.60 5.74 8.43
CA GLN A 287 -14.35 4.52 9.18
C GLN A 287 -13.48 3.57 8.35
N LEU A 288 -12.20 3.90 8.23
CA LEU A 288 -11.25 3.15 7.41
C LEU A 288 -10.91 1.82 8.06
N LYS A 289 -10.67 0.80 7.24
CA LYS A 289 -10.18 -0.50 7.71
C LYS A 289 -8.79 -0.35 8.32
N ARG A 290 -8.59 -0.94 9.48
CA ARG A 290 -7.32 -0.94 10.23
C ARG A 290 -6.93 -2.37 10.53
N LEU A 291 -5.67 -2.71 10.25
CA LEU A 291 -5.06 -3.95 10.66
C LEU A 291 -4.38 -3.75 12.01
N LEU A 292 -4.81 -4.53 13.00
CA LEU A 292 -4.32 -4.52 14.36
C LEU A 292 -3.74 -5.89 14.69
N TYR A 293 -2.64 -5.93 15.43
CA TYR A 293 -2.14 -7.13 16.08
C TYR A 293 -2.46 -7.04 17.58
N ILE A 294 -3.11 -8.07 18.11
CA ILE A 294 -3.46 -8.19 19.53
C ILE A 294 -2.41 -9.05 20.22
N ALA A 295 -1.65 -8.45 21.12
CA ALA A 295 -0.48 -9.09 21.74
C ALA A 295 -0.85 -10.25 22.68
N SER A 296 -1.92 -10.09 23.47
CA SER A 296 -2.38 -11.12 24.42
C SER A 296 -2.74 -12.43 23.73
N GLU A 297 -3.33 -12.34 22.54
CA GLU A 297 -3.88 -13.45 21.76
C GLU A 297 -2.98 -13.90 20.60
N GLN A 298 -1.97 -13.10 20.27
CA GLN A 298 -1.09 -13.29 19.13
C GLN A 298 -1.83 -13.43 17.79
N LEU A 299 -2.86 -12.61 17.58
CA LEU A 299 -3.69 -12.64 16.37
C LEU A 299 -3.78 -11.27 15.70
N PHE A 300 -4.16 -11.28 14.43
CA PHE A 300 -4.48 -10.09 13.66
C PHE A 300 -5.99 -9.87 13.58
N ILE A 301 -6.39 -8.60 13.62
CA ILE A 301 -7.76 -8.14 13.42
C ILE A 301 -7.76 -7.08 12.32
N LEU A 302 -8.51 -7.34 11.25
CA LEU A 302 -8.86 -6.34 10.23
C LEU A 302 -10.32 -5.96 10.37
N SER A 303 -10.59 -4.68 10.61
CA SER A 303 -11.96 -4.18 10.81
C SER A 303 -12.02 -2.65 10.68
N ALA A 304 -13.22 -2.08 10.67
CA ALA A 304 -13.37 -0.64 10.58
C ALA A 304 -12.96 0.05 11.89
N ASN A 305 -12.14 1.09 11.77
CA ASN A 305 -11.86 1.98 12.89
C ASN A 305 -13.07 2.87 13.19
N ARG A 306 -13.14 3.39 14.43
CA ARG A 306 -14.21 4.29 14.88
C ARG A 306 -15.63 3.74 14.70
N SER A 307 -15.76 2.41 14.60
CA SER A 307 -17.05 1.72 14.49
C SER A 307 -17.27 0.78 15.66
N THR A 308 -18.53 0.62 16.06
CA THR A 308 -18.98 -0.40 17.01
C THR A 308 -19.40 -1.69 16.32
N CYS A 309 -19.62 -1.67 15.01
CA CYS A 309 -20.03 -2.82 14.21
C CYS A 309 -19.40 -2.74 12.82
N SER A 310 -18.70 -3.80 12.42
CA SER A 310 -18.22 -3.98 11.05
C SER A 310 -17.97 -5.45 10.78
N VAL A 311 -17.75 -5.80 9.51
CA VAL A 311 -17.07 -7.06 9.17
C VAL A 311 -15.71 -7.09 9.85
N VAL A 312 -15.38 -8.21 10.50
CA VAL A 312 -14.12 -8.43 11.20
C VAL A 312 -13.46 -9.68 10.60
N THR A 313 -12.21 -9.55 10.18
CA THR A 313 -11.36 -10.70 9.85
C THR A 313 -10.42 -10.93 11.03
N THR A 314 -10.46 -12.13 11.60
CA THR A 314 -9.55 -12.56 12.66
C THR A 314 -8.62 -13.64 12.13
N VAL A 315 -7.31 -13.42 12.23
CA VAL A 315 -6.30 -14.37 11.73
C VAL A 315 -5.30 -14.68 12.82
N LYS A 316 -5.24 -15.95 13.22
CA LYS A 316 -4.16 -16.48 14.06
C LYS A 316 -3.09 -17.08 13.14
N PRO A 317 -1.90 -16.47 13.03
CA PRO A 317 -0.87 -16.99 12.14
C PRO A 317 -0.32 -18.31 12.68
N ILE A 318 -0.05 -19.26 11.78
CA ILE A 318 0.60 -20.54 12.12
C ILE A 318 2.00 -20.29 12.71
N LYS A 319 2.67 -19.25 12.20
CA LYS A 319 4.02 -18.86 12.62
C LYS A 319 4.01 -17.37 12.93
N SER A 320 4.53 -16.95 14.10
CA SER A 320 4.64 -15.53 14.42
C SER A 320 5.54 -14.79 13.41
N ILE A 321 5.17 -13.55 13.08
CA ILE A 321 6.00 -12.63 12.31
C ILE A 321 6.76 -11.63 13.19
N PHE A 322 6.64 -11.74 14.52
CA PHE A 322 7.42 -10.98 15.49
C PHE A 322 8.42 -11.92 16.16
N LYS A 323 9.70 -11.52 16.20
CA LYS A 323 10.82 -12.36 16.67
C LYS A 323 10.67 -12.73 18.15
N LYS A 324 10.28 -11.76 18.98
CA LYS A 324 9.91 -11.96 20.38
C LYS A 324 8.39 -11.91 20.50
N LYS A 325 7.86 -12.50 21.58
CA LYS A 325 6.44 -12.33 21.94
C LYS A 325 6.22 -10.85 22.22
N GLU A 326 5.56 -10.18 21.29
CA GLU A 326 5.12 -8.81 21.42
C GLU A 326 4.16 -8.70 22.62
N LYS A 327 4.33 -7.64 23.41
CA LYS A 327 3.58 -7.37 24.64
C LYS A 327 2.54 -6.27 24.45
N ASN A 328 2.71 -5.42 23.44
CA ASN A 328 1.85 -4.30 23.14
C ASN A 328 1.05 -4.55 21.87
N ASP A 329 -0.20 -4.12 21.83
CA ASP A 329 -0.96 -4.12 20.58
C ASP A 329 -0.29 -3.21 19.55
N LEU A 330 -0.24 -3.68 18.30
CA LEU A 330 0.34 -2.94 17.19
C LEU A 330 -0.72 -2.60 16.15
N THR A 331 -0.61 -1.45 15.50
CA THR A 331 -1.42 -1.11 14.33
C THR A 331 -0.54 -0.90 13.11
N LEU A 332 -0.97 -1.43 11.98
CA LEU A 332 -0.40 -1.05 10.68
C LEU A 332 -0.87 0.37 10.34
N ALA A 333 0.03 1.19 9.80
CA ALA A 333 -0.36 2.50 9.27
C ALA A 333 -1.38 2.36 8.13
N VAL A 334 -2.41 3.20 8.15
CA VAL A 334 -3.49 3.18 7.15
C VAL A 334 -2.97 3.44 5.74
N VAL A 335 -1.98 4.32 5.61
CA VAL A 335 -1.33 4.62 4.33
C VAL A 335 -0.56 3.41 3.79
N ASP A 336 0.08 2.64 4.67
CA ASP A 336 0.86 1.46 4.29
C ASP A 336 -0.06 0.29 3.93
N ARG A 337 -1.19 0.14 4.64
CA ARG A 337 -2.28 -0.78 4.24
C ARG A 337 -2.82 -0.43 2.84
N THR A 338 -3.07 0.85 2.58
CA THR A 338 -3.60 1.32 1.29
C THR A 338 -2.58 1.12 0.16
N TYR A 339 -1.28 1.25 0.47
CA TYR A 339 -0.23 0.89 -0.48
C TYR A 339 -0.27 -0.58 -0.87
N ILE A 340 -0.42 -1.49 0.11
CA ILE A 340 -0.54 -2.93 -0.16
C ILE A 340 -1.76 -3.24 -1.02
N GLU A 341 -2.90 -2.60 -0.74
CA GLU A 341 -4.12 -2.76 -1.54
C GLU A 341 -3.90 -2.37 -3.00
N ASN A 342 -3.37 -1.17 -3.23
CA ASN A 342 -3.29 -0.63 -4.58
C ASN A 342 -2.16 -1.26 -5.40
N ASN A 343 -1.02 -1.61 -4.77
CA ASN A 343 0.21 -1.97 -5.50
C ASN A 343 0.50 -3.47 -5.52
N LEU A 344 -0.10 -4.25 -4.61
CA LEU A 344 0.05 -5.72 -4.58
C LEU A 344 -1.27 -6.39 -4.93
N ILE A 345 -2.37 -6.01 -4.25
CA ILE A 345 -3.65 -6.72 -4.37
C ILE A 345 -4.36 -6.38 -5.69
N HIS A 346 -4.51 -5.09 -6.03
CA HIS A 346 -5.24 -4.67 -7.23
C HIS A 346 -4.48 -4.93 -8.53
N THR A 347 -3.15 -4.84 -8.50
CA THR A 347 -2.29 -5.21 -9.64
C THR A 347 -2.13 -6.72 -9.78
N ASN A 348 -2.39 -7.48 -8.72
CA ASN A 348 -2.06 -8.90 -8.57
C ASN A 348 -0.56 -9.19 -8.76
N ASP A 349 0.34 -8.27 -8.46
CA ASP A 349 1.78 -8.43 -8.69
C ASP A 349 2.49 -9.18 -7.54
N PHE A 350 1.81 -10.09 -6.85
CA PHE A 350 2.28 -10.68 -5.58
C PHE A 350 3.69 -11.28 -5.66
N ASN A 351 3.96 -12.06 -6.71
CA ASN A 351 5.25 -12.71 -6.89
C ASN A 351 6.40 -11.74 -7.23
N PHE A 352 6.10 -10.51 -7.65
CA PHE A 352 7.11 -9.48 -7.93
C PHE A 352 7.44 -8.63 -6.71
N TYR A 353 6.95 -8.97 -5.51
CA TYR A 353 7.31 -8.24 -4.29
C TYR A 353 8.14 -9.08 -3.33
N THR A 354 9.15 -8.43 -2.77
CA THR A 354 10.02 -8.97 -1.72
C THR A 354 10.08 -8.05 -0.51
N THR A 355 10.74 -8.52 0.55
CA THR A 355 11.01 -7.71 1.73
C THR A 355 12.33 -8.12 2.39
N ASP A 356 13.00 -7.16 3.01
CA ASP A 356 14.16 -7.34 3.89
C ASP A 356 13.80 -8.18 5.14
N CYS A 357 12.57 -8.10 5.60
CA CYS A 357 12.08 -8.78 6.78
C CYS A 357 11.31 -10.07 6.41
N LYS A 358 11.96 -11.03 5.72
CA LYS A 358 11.28 -12.22 5.13
C LYS A 358 10.52 -13.10 6.14
N ARG A 359 11.03 -13.18 7.37
CA ARG A 359 10.52 -14.08 8.43
C ARG A 359 9.93 -13.34 9.62
N TYR A 360 10.63 -12.32 10.10
CA TYR A 360 10.22 -11.48 11.21
C TYR A 360 10.28 -10.03 10.78
N VAL A 361 9.24 -9.25 11.07
CA VAL A 361 9.24 -7.80 10.91
C VAL A 361 10.35 -7.18 11.77
N CYS A 362 11.00 -6.16 11.23
CA CYS A 362 12.20 -5.62 11.83
C CYS A 362 11.84 -4.56 12.88
N GLU A 363 12.29 -4.78 14.11
CA GLU A 363 12.17 -3.81 15.20
C GLU A 363 13.03 -2.58 14.89
N THR A 364 12.49 -1.41 15.19
CA THR A 364 13.16 -0.13 14.97
C THR A 364 13.77 0.38 16.27
N ILE A 365 14.88 1.09 16.15
CA ILE A 365 15.55 1.77 17.26
C ILE A 365 15.49 3.27 16.95
N ASP A 366 15.10 4.07 17.94
CA ASP A 366 15.00 5.53 17.84
C ASP A 366 14.05 6.07 16.73
N GLU A 367 13.07 5.28 16.32
CA GLU A 367 12.00 5.70 15.40
C GLU A 367 10.63 5.71 16.10
N VAL A 368 9.70 6.51 15.56
CA VAL A 368 8.31 6.55 16.04
C VAL A 368 7.57 5.25 15.70
N ALA A 369 7.87 4.66 14.55
CA ALA A 369 7.39 3.30 14.25
C ALA A 369 8.08 2.34 15.21
N SER A 370 7.36 1.29 15.64
CA SER A 370 7.89 0.22 16.50
C SER A 370 8.47 -0.93 15.68
N TYR A 371 7.89 -1.15 14.50
CA TYR A 371 8.43 -2.08 13.50
C TYR A 371 8.32 -1.47 12.11
N LYS A 372 9.26 -1.83 11.24
CA LYS A 372 9.19 -1.54 9.81
C LYS A 372 9.65 -2.73 8.97
N MET A 373 9.19 -2.78 7.73
CA MET A 373 9.79 -3.62 6.70
C MET A 373 9.86 -2.85 5.40
N LYS A 374 10.96 -2.99 4.66
CA LYS A 374 11.04 -2.55 3.26
C LYS A 374 10.25 -3.54 2.42
N VAL A 375 9.24 -3.08 1.70
CA VAL A 375 8.56 -3.82 0.64
C VAL A 375 9.06 -3.26 -0.68
N GLU A 376 9.54 -4.11 -1.56
CA GLU A 376 10.19 -3.73 -2.82
C GLU A 376 9.66 -4.60 -3.96
N ASN A 377 9.36 -3.97 -5.09
CA ASN A 377 9.12 -4.67 -6.33
C ASN A 377 10.47 -5.16 -6.89
N SER A 378 10.64 -6.46 -7.10
CA SER A 378 11.91 -7.07 -7.50
C SER A 378 12.36 -6.73 -8.92
N ILE A 379 11.48 -6.15 -9.73
CA ILE A 379 11.71 -5.86 -11.15
C ILE A 379 11.90 -4.35 -11.35
N THR A 380 11.00 -3.54 -10.78
CA THR A 380 11.10 -2.08 -10.89
C THR A 380 12.00 -1.46 -9.82
N HIS A 381 12.36 -2.22 -8.78
CA HIS A 381 13.05 -1.75 -7.57
C HIS A 381 12.29 -0.65 -6.81
N ASP A 382 11.01 -0.47 -7.12
CA ASP A 382 10.18 0.48 -6.42
C ASP A 382 9.88 -0.04 -5.01
N PHE A 383 10.22 0.75 -3.99
CA PHE A 383 10.10 0.31 -2.61
C PHE A 383 9.38 1.31 -1.71
N ARG A 384 8.82 0.78 -0.63
CA ARG A 384 8.23 1.54 0.46
C ARG A 384 8.46 0.82 1.79
N PHE A 385 8.65 1.57 2.86
CA PHE A 385 8.55 1.01 4.20
C PHE A 385 7.10 0.87 4.65
N ILE A 386 6.74 -0.32 5.11
CA ILE A 386 5.48 -0.63 5.80
C ILE A 386 5.74 -0.60 7.30
N ARG A 387 4.94 0.18 8.05
CA ARG A 387 5.21 0.49 9.47
C ARG A 387 4.10 0.03 10.40
N PHE A 388 4.51 -0.50 11.54
CA PHE A 388 3.66 -0.78 12.69
C PHE A 388 3.99 0.15 13.84
N TYR A 389 2.98 0.52 14.61
CA TYR A 389 3.08 1.42 15.76
C TYR A 389 2.41 0.80 16.96
N HIS A 390 2.98 1.00 18.15
CA HIS A 390 2.32 0.62 19.39
C HIS A 390 1.03 1.41 19.57
N ARG A 391 -0.02 0.74 20.03
CA ARG A 391 -1.33 1.38 20.21
C ARG A 391 -1.32 2.42 21.34
N THR A 392 -0.36 2.31 22.27
CA THR A 392 -0.09 3.28 23.33
C THR A 392 0.23 4.66 22.76
N ASP A 393 0.82 4.73 21.57
CA ASP A 393 1.28 5.97 20.94
C ASP A 393 0.14 6.89 20.49
N PHE A 394 -1.11 6.38 20.45
CA PHE A 394 -2.28 7.17 20.09
C PHE A 394 -2.97 7.71 21.35
N ASN A 395 -2.87 9.00 21.64
CA ASN A 395 -3.47 9.61 22.85
C ASN A 395 -5.01 9.70 22.84
N ASN A 396 -5.69 9.47 21.70
CA ASN A 396 -7.13 9.68 21.56
C ASN A 396 -7.92 8.35 21.63
N GLU A 397 -8.75 8.18 22.66
CA GLU A 397 -9.60 6.99 22.86
C GLU A 397 -10.54 6.69 21.68
N LEU A 398 -11.11 7.71 21.03
CA LEU A 398 -11.98 7.51 19.87
C LEU A 398 -11.21 6.98 18.67
N SER A 399 -9.93 7.36 18.52
CA SER A 399 -9.05 6.81 17.49
C SER A 399 -8.63 5.37 17.79
N ARG A 400 -8.69 4.94 19.07
CA ARG A 400 -8.44 3.55 19.49
C ARG A 400 -9.67 2.64 19.29
N LYS A 401 -10.88 3.18 19.14
CA LYS A 401 -12.09 2.37 18.86
C LYS A 401 -11.95 1.63 17.54
N GLN A 402 -12.20 0.32 17.59
CA GLN A 402 -12.20 -0.58 16.46
C GLN A 402 -13.16 -1.73 16.78
N ALA A 403 -13.91 -2.18 15.78
CA ALA A 403 -14.80 -3.32 15.97
C ALA A 403 -13.96 -4.58 16.22
N ILE A 404 -14.22 -5.25 17.34
CA ILE A 404 -13.60 -6.52 17.71
C ILE A 404 -14.70 -7.50 18.07
N VAL A 405 -14.47 -8.79 17.81
CA VAL A 405 -15.37 -9.85 18.27
C VAL A 405 -15.21 -9.94 19.79
N LYS A 406 -16.31 -9.77 20.54
CA LYS A 406 -16.31 -9.97 22.00
C LYS A 406 -15.99 -11.43 22.28
N GLN A 407 -14.83 -11.70 22.87
CA GLN A 407 -14.36 -13.07 23.11
C GLN A 407 -15.25 -13.84 24.08
N ASP A 408 -15.78 -13.17 25.10
CA ASP A 408 -16.69 -13.76 26.09
C ASP A 408 -18.14 -13.86 25.58
N SER A 409 -18.43 -13.36 24.38
CA SER A 409 -19.77 -13.51 23.82
C SER A 409 -19.96 -14.94 23.36
N LYS A 410 -20.86 -15.67 24.05
CA LYS A 410 -21.39 -16.94 23.58
C LYS A 410 -22.30 -16.69 22.38
N PHE A 411 -21.73 -16.30 21.25
CA PHE A 411 -22.48 -16.22 20.00
C PHE A 411 -22.83 -17.63 19.56
N LYS A 412 -24.10 -18.01 19.71
CA LYS A 412 -24.64 -19.25 19.17
C LYS A 412 -25.22 -18.92 17.78
N PRO A 413 -24.57 -19.35 16.68
CA PRO A 413 -25.08 -19.05 15.35
C PRO A 413 -26.43 -19.75 15.17
N ALA A 414 -27.39 -19.05 14.57
CA ALA A 414 -28.67 -19.65 14.16
C ALA A 414 -28.49 -20.71 13.06
N TYR A 415 -27.43 -20.58 12.27
CA TYR A 415 -27.10 -21.49 11.18
C TYR A 415 -25.58 -21.66 11.06
N LYS A 416 -25.12 -22.89 10.81
CA LYS A 416 -23.70 -23.22 10.60
C LYS A 416 -23.59 -24.11 9.36
N VAL A 417 -22.72 -23.71 8.44
CA VAL A 417 -22.39 -24.50 7.24
C VAL A 417 -20.89 -24.60 7.07
N THR A 418 -20.42 -25.74 6.58
CA THR A 418 -19.04 -25.96 6.17
C THR A 418 -19.02 -25.99 4.64
N LEU A 419 -18.33 -25.03 4.03
CA LEU A 419 -18.20 -24.92 2.58
C LEU A 419 -16.82 -25.41 2.17
N SER A 420 -16.75 -26.25 1.13
CA SER A 420 -15.47 -26.68 0.57
C SER A 420 -14.82 -25.54 -0.22
N PRO A 421 -13.49 -25.52 -0.39
CA PRO A 421 -12.83 -24.59 -1.30
C PRO A 421 -13.38 -24.66 -2.73
N PHE A 422 -13.81 -25.85 -3.16
CA PHE A 422 -14.47 -26.06 -4.44
C PHE A 422 -15.79 -25.29 -4.53
N TRP A 423 -16.65 -25.39 -3.51
CA TRP A 423 -17.92 -24.66 -3.48
C TRP A 423 -17.71 -23.15 -3.57
N VAL A 424 -16.75 -22.60 -2.82
CA VAL A 424 -16.44 -21.15 -2.85
C VAL A 424 -15.98 -20.73 -4.25
N LYS A 425 -15.18 -21.56 -4.92
CA LYS A 425 -14.71 -21.30 -6.28
C LYS A 425 -15.83 -21.41 -7.32
N GLU A 426 -16.78 -22.32 -7.14
CA GLU A 426 -17.99 -22.37 -7.96
C GLU A 426 -18.86 -21.13 -7.77
N MET A 427 -19.08 -20.68 -6.52
CA MET A 427 -19.81 -19.43 -6.24
C MET A 427 -19.13 -18.22 -6.91
N GLU A 428 -17.80 -18.17 -6.88
CA GLU A 428 -17.02 -17.13 -7.54
C GLU A 428 -17.26 -17.11 -9.06
N ASN A 429 -17.13 -18.27 -9.71
CA ASN A 429 -17.23 -18.42 -11.16
C ASN A 429 -18.67 -18.28 -11.70
N ASN A 430 -19.65 -18.81 -10.97
CA ASN A 430 -21.04 -18.87 -11.41
C ASN A 430 -21.79 -17.55 -11.13
N PHE A 431 -21.40 -16.82 -10.09
CA PHE A 431 -22.11 -15.61 -9.65
C PHE A 431 -21.21 -14.40 -9.42
N LEU A 432 -20.24 -14.46 -8.50
CA LEU A 432 -19.58 -13.24 -8.00
C LEU A 432 -18.84 -12.47 -9.09
N ILE A 433 -18.07 -13.14 -9.96
CA ILE A 433 -17.35 -12.46 -11.06
C ILE A 433 -18.33 -11.76 -12.00
N ARG A 434 -19.41 -12.45 -12.40
CA ARG A 434 -20.43 -11.90 -13.31
C ARG A 434 -21.15 -10.72 -12.67
N TRP A 435 -21.50 -10.84 -11.38
CA TRP A 435 -22.16 -9.76 -10.64
C TRP A 435 -21.25 -8.53 -10.50
N VAL A 436 -19.98 -8.71 -10.13
CA VAL A 436 -19.01 -7.61 -9.99
C VAL A 436 -18.82 -6.88 -11.33
N ASN A 437 -18.64 -7.63 -12.42
CA ASN A 437 -18.42 -7.06 -13.76
C ASN A 437 -19.69 -6.44 -14.37
N GLY A 438 -20.88 -6.81 -13.87
CA GLY A 438 -22.16 -6.26 -14.32
C GLY A 438 -22.71 -5.20 -13.37
N PHE A 439 -23.37 -5.65 -12.31
CA PHE A 439 -24.07 -4.79 -11.36
C PHE A 439 -23.15 -4.11 -10.34
N GLY A 440 -21.98 -4.70 -10.05
CA GLY A 440 -21.03 -4.20 -9.06
C GLY A 440 -20.52 -2.79 -9.39
N GLU A 441 -20.28 -2.47 -10.66
CA GLU A 441 -19.89 -1.11 -11.08
C GLU A 441 -20.94 -0.05 -10.71
N LYS A 442 -22.20 -0.46 -10.62
CA LYS A 442 -23.36 0.37 -10.28
C LYS A 442 -23.84 0.12 -8.85
N MET A 443 -23.03 -0.47 -7.97
CA MET A 443 -23.43 -0.82 -6.59
C MET A 443 -23.85 0.35 -5.69
N LYS A 444 -23.63 1.59 -6.13
CA LYS A 444 -24.15 2.79 -5.43
C LYS A 444 -25.65 3.01 -5.66
N ARG A 445 -26.23 2.40 -6.70
CA ARG A 445 -27.67 2.46 -6.95
C ARG A 445 -28.40 1.66 -5.89
N ALA A 446 -29.57 2.14 -5.49
CA ALA A 446 -30.39 1.48 -4.47
C ALA A 446 -30.80 0.05 -4.88
N GLU A 447 -30.83 -0.26 -6.18
CA GLU A 447 -31.14 -1.60 -6.68
C GLU A 447 -30.02 -2.63 -6.44
N HIS A 448 -28.77 -2.18 -6.30
CA HIS A 448 -27.57 -3.04 -6.32
C HIS A 448 -26.71 -2.92 -5.04
N ASN A 449 -27.08 -2.04 -4.11
CA ASN A 449 -26.30 -1.76 -2.91
C ASN A 449 -26.46 -2.82 -1.81
N VAL A 450 -27.43 -3.74 -1.95
CA VAL A 450 -27.70 -4.80 -0.98
C VAL A 450 -27.93 -6.12 -1.71
N LEU A 451 -27.14 -7.13 -1.33
CA LEU A 451 -27.42 -8.53 -1.65
C LEU A 451 -28.20 -9.16 -0.51
N LYS A 452 -29.25 -9.92 -0.84
CA LYS A 452 -29.93 -10.80 0.14
C LYS A 452 -29.47 -12.23 -0.09
N LEU A 453 -29.07 -12.91 0.97
CA LEU A 453 -28.76 -14.33 0.97
C LEU A 453 -29.92 -15.09 1.61
N THR A 454 -30.45 -16.08 0.91
CA THR A 454 -31.43 -17.02 1.45
C THR A 454 -30.74 -18.37 1.58
N LEU A 455 -30.65 -18.86 2.82
CA LEU A 455 -29.99 -20.13 3.14
C LEU A 455 -31.04 -21.23 3.15
N GLY A 456 -31.00 -22.12 2.16
CA GLY A 456 -31.81 -23.33 2.09
C GLY A 456 -31.15 -24.50 2.81
N LYS A 457 -31.82 -25.66 2.81
CA LYS A 457 -31.25 -26.91 3.35
C LYS A 457 -30.07 -27.42 2.51
N THR A 458 -30.13 -27.21 1.19
CA THR A 458 -29.18 -27.76 0.21
C THR A 458 -28.60 -26.73 -0.75
N SER A 459 -29.06 -25.48 -0.71
CA SER A 459 -28.65 -24.41 -1.64
C SER A 459 -28.55 -23.06 -0.95
N ILE A 460 -27.82 -22.13 -1.57
CA ILE A 460 -27.79 -20.73 -1.17
C ILE A 460 -28.28 -19.90 -2.35
N ALA A 461 -29.39 -19.20 -2.17
CA ALA A 461 -29.89 -18.26 -3.18
C ALA A 461 -29.35 -16.85 -2.90
N VAL A 462 -28.76 -16.24 -3.92
CA VAL A 462 -28.29 -14.85 -3.88
C VAL A 462 -29.26 -13.97 -4.66
N HIS A 463 -29.83 -13.00 -3.98
CA HIS A 463 -30.77 -12.02 -4.51
C HIS A 463 -30.05 -10.69 -4.72
N PHE A 464 -29.95 -10.22 -5.96
CA PHE A 464 -28.89 -9.25 -6.32
C PHE A 464 -29.33 -8.01 -7.11
N ASN A 465 -30.60 -7.94 -7.54
CA ASN A 465 -31.16 -6.77 -8.20
C ASN A 465 -32.56 -6.49 -7.63
N LYS A 466 -32.69 -5.39 -6.88
CA LYS A 466 -33.94 -5.01 -6.22
C LYS A 466 -34.71 -4.00 -7.07
N MET A 467 -35.79 -4.42 -7.71
CA MET A 467 -36.70 -3.54 -8.45
C MET A 467 -38.12 -3.63 -7.87
N ASN A 468 -38.73 -2.49 -7.55
CA ASN A 468 -40.11 -2.40 -7.03
C ASN A 468 -40.38 -3.33 -5.82
N GLY A 469 -39.39 -3.51 -4.95
CA GLY A 469 -39.49 -4.38 -3.77
C GLY A 469 -39.32 -5.89 -4.02
N LYS A 470 -39.17 -6.32 -5.28
CA LYS A 470 -38.86 -7.69 -5.67
C LYS A 470 -37.37 -7.83 -6.01
N TYR A 471 -36.84 -9.04 -5.84
CA TYR A 471 -35.44 -9.34 -6.13
C TYR A 471 -35.31 -10.35 -7.28
N ASP A 472 -34.39 -10.10 -8.21
CA ASP A 472 -33.85 -11.16 -9.06
C ASP A 472 -32.99 -12.10 -8.22
N ALA A 473 -33.05 -13.41 -8.49
CA ALA A 473 -32.38 -14.45 -7.71
C ALA A 473 -31.50 -15.34 -8.61
N ASN A 474 -30.36 -15.78 -8.07
CA ASN A 474 -29.56 -16.86 -8.63
C ASN A 474 -29.36 -17.93 -7.55
N GLU A 475 -29.65 -19.19 -7.87
CA GLU A 475 -29.46 -20.32 -6.96
C GLU A 475 -28.10 -20.98 -7.22
N ILE A 476 -27.36 -21.22 -6.13
CA ILE A 476 -26.02 -21.80 -6.15
C ILE A 476 -25.99 -23.05 -5.27
#